data_AF-A0A2E5ESY9-F1
#
_entry.id   AF-A0A2E5ESY9-F1
#
_cell.length_a   1.000
_cell.length_b   1.000
_cell.length_c   1.000
_cell.angle_alpha   90.00
_cell.angle_beta   90.00
_cell.angle_gamma   90.00
#
_symmetry.space_group_name_H-M   'P 1'
#
loop_
_entity.id
_entity.type
_entity.pdbx_description
1 polymer ?
#
loop_
_entity_poly.entity_id
_entity_poly.type
_entity_poly.pdbx_seq_one_letter_code
_entity_poly.pdbx_strand_id
1 'polypeptide(L)'
;MGARFTDWHEAYLAGFWRQKLRSTISWDYRMHHRFSDTAHELQGGYSRHVSSRWILDARAGGAFTGSFIPRWRAGADATCLHNDRFNFNMRYNHLRFAGDP
;
A
#
# COMPACT_ATOMS: atom_id res chain seq x y z
N MET A 1 1.35 -33.43 -16.78
CA MET A 1 0.72 -32.33 -17.56
C MET A 1 -0.38 -31.75 -16.67
N GLY A 2 -0.45 -30.47 -16.31
CA GLY A 2 0.35 -29.30 -16.64
C GLY A 2 0.54 -28.44 -15.38
N ALA A 3 1.44 -27.47 -15.52
CA ALA A 3 1.86 -26.56 -14.46
C ALA A 3 0.68 -25.89 -13.76
N ARG A 4 0.60 -26.04 -12.42
CA ARG A 4 -0.17 -25.15 -11.56
C ARG A 4 0.58 -23.82 -11.51
N PHE A 5 0.40 -23.02 -12.54
CA PHE A 5 0.91 -21.66 -12.55
C PHE A 5 0.20 -20.86 -11.45
N THR A 6 0.98 -20.02 -10.80
CA THR A 6 0.61 -19.10 -9.75
C THR A 6 -0.50 -18.17 -10.27
N ASP A 7 -1.79 -18.50 -10.06
CA ASP A 7 -2.94 -17.71 -10.52
C ASP A 7 -3.14 -16.44 -9.68
N TRP A 8 -2.08 -15.63 -9.52
CA TRP A 8 -2.17 -14.29 -8.99
C TRP A 8 -1.90 -13.31 -10.12
N HIS A 9 -2.99 -12.79 -10.70
CA HIS A 9 -2.92 -11.72 -11.67
C HIS A 9 -3.32 -10.42 -10.98
N GLU A 10 -2.41 -9.44 -11.01
CA GLU A 10 -2.59 -8.12 -10.41
C GLU A 10 -2.54 -7.08 -11.54
N ALA A 11 -3.67 -6.42 -11.79
CA ALA A 11 -3.67 -5.18 -12.56
C ALA A 11 -3.63 -4.01 -11.58
N TYR A 12 -2.76 -3.03 -11.83
CA TYR A 12 -2.62 -1.89 -10.95
C TYR A 12 -2.55 -0.57 -11.72
N LEU A 13 -3.11 0.47 -11.11
CA LEU A 13 -2.99 1.85 -11.55
C LEU A 13 -2.57 2.69 -10.35
N ALA A 14 -1.36 3.24 -10.42
CA ALA A 14 -0.84 4.12 -9.38
C ALA A 14 -0.61 5.52 -9.94
N GLY A 15 -0.91 6.52 -9.11
CA GLY A 15 -0.57 7.91 -9.41
C GLY A 15 -0.04 8.60 -8.16
N PHE A 16 0.76 9.63 -8.38
CA PHE A 16 1.27 10.46 -7.31
C PHE A 16 1.33 11.91 -7.75
N TRP A 17 1.18 12.79 -6.76
CA TRP A 17 1.34 14.22 -6.91
C TRP A 17 2.29 14.74 -5.85
N ARG A 18 3.47 15.19 -6.29
CA ARG A 18 4.41 15.94 -5.45
C ARG A 18 3.89 17.36 -5.21
N GLN A 19 3.73 17.71 -3.94
CA GLN A 19 3.30 19.02 -3.51
C GLN A 19 4.48 19.89 -3.07
N LYS A 20 4.20 21.18 -2.85
CA LYS A 20 5.12 22.09 -2.15
C LYS A 20 5.37 21.57 -0.73
N LEU A 21 6.49 21.96 -0.11
CA LEU A 21 6.88 21.57 1.26
C LEU A 21 7.31 20.09 1.42
N ARG A 22 7.89 19.49 0.37
CA ARG A 22 8.46 18.13 0.40
C ARG A 22 7.44 17.05 0.82
N SER A 23 6.20 17.20 0.37
CA SER A 23 5.15 16.20 0.56
C SER A 23 4.66 15.60 -0.76
N THR A 24 4.14 14.39 -0.70
CA THR A 24 3.58 13.68 -1.86
C THR A 24 2.27 13.04 -1.47
N ILE A 25 1.23 13.25 -2.28
CA ILE A 25 -0.01 12.49 -2.21
C ILE A 25 0.08 11.37 -3.24
N SER A 26 -0.42 10.19 -2.92
CA SER A 26 -0.42 9.03 -3.80
C SER A 26 -1.76 8.31 -3.74
N TRP A 27 -2.09 7.61 -4.82
CA TRP A 27 -3.21 6.70 -4.90
C TRP A 27 -2.80 5.47 -5.68
N ASP A 28 -3.31 4.32 -5.26
CA ASP A 28 -3.01 3.01 -5.82
C ASP A 28 -4.31 2.23 -5.91
N TYR A 29 -4.72 1.92 -7.13
CA TYR A 29 -5.83 1.02 -7.42
C TYR A 29 -5.30 -0.32 -7.86
N ARG A 30 -5.79 -1.40 -7.25
CA ARG A 30 -5.38 -2.78 -7.55
C ARG A 30 -6.58 -3.65 -7.79
N MET A 31 -6.47 -4.50 -8.79
CA MET A 31 -7.42 -5.54 -9.13
C MET A 31 -6.71 -6.88 -8.96
N HIS A 32 -7.17 -7.66 -7.99
CA HIS A 32 -6.62 -8.96 -7.63
C HIS A 32 -7.53 -10.05 -8.18
N HIS A 33 -6.96 -11.01 -8.90
CA HIS A 33 -7.70 -12.20 -9.34
C HIS A 33 -7.21 -13.44 -8.60
N ARG A 34 -8.12 -14.17 -7.96
CA ARG A 34 -7.82 -15.42 -7.26
C ARG A 34 -9.06 -16.31 -7.17
N PHE A 35 -8.91 -17.63 -7.37
CA PHE A 35 -10.01 -18.61 -7.23
C PHE A 35 -11.27 -18.28 -8.03
N SER A 36 -11.12 -17.78 -9.27
CA SER A 36 -12.22 -17.28 -10.10
C SER A 36 -13.00 -16.09 -9.51
N ASP A 37 -12.50 -15.50 -8.41
CA ASP A 37 -13.02 -14.27 -7.81
C ASP A 37 -12.09 -13.08 -8.13
N THR A 38 -12.68 -11.89 -8.10
CA THR A 38 -12.00 -10.63 -8.41
C THR A 38 -12.23 -9.63 -7.27
N ALA A 39 -11.13 -9.16 -6.68
CA ALA A 39 -11.17 -8.16 -5.62
C ALA A 39 -10.59 -6.83 -6.10
N HIS A 40 -11.30 -5.75 -5.82
CA HIS A 40 -10.90 -4.40 -6.19
C HIS A 40 -10.54 -3.61 -4.95
N GLU A 41 -9.39 -2.95 -4.98
CA GLU A 41 -8.82 -2.23 -3.85
C GLU A 41 -8.38 -0.83 -4.30
N LEU A 42 -8.60 0.18 -3.44
CA LEU A 42 -8.03 1.51 -3.58
C LEU A 42 -7.36 1.91 -2.28
N GLN A 43 -6.16 2.44 -2.41
CA GLN A 43 -5.40 3.02 -1.31
C GLN A 43 -5.00 4.44 -1.65
N GLY A 44 -5.08 5.31 -0.64
CA GLY A 44 -4.50 6.64 -0.65
C GLY A 44 -3.28 6.67 0.27
N GLY A 45 -2.31 7.50 -0.08
CA GLY A 45 -1.10 7.68 0.71
C GLY A 45 -0.67 9.13 0.77
N TYR A 46 -0.06 9.50 1.89
CA TYR A 46 0.59 10.78 2.10
C TYR A 46 2.01 10.55 2.61
N SER A 47 2.98 11.18 1.97
CA SER A 47 4.39 11.16 2.35
C SER A 47 4.84 12.58 2.66
N ARG A 48 5.70 12.75 3.66
CA ARG A 48 6.32 14.02 3.98
C ARG A 48 7.74 13.86 4.50
N HIS A 49 8.67 14.61 3.92
CA HIS A 49 9.95 14.85 4.57
C HIS A 49 9.76 15.83 5.72
N VAL A 50 9.89 15.35 6.94
CA VAL A 50 9.83 16.19 8.15
C VAL A 50 11.20 16.79 8.49
N SER A 51 12.29 16.20 7.98
CA SER A 51 13.64 16.76 8.05
C SER A 51 14.47 16.35 6.83
N SER A 52 15.77 16.67 6.83
CA SER A 52 16.71 16.15 5.81
C SER A 52 16.92 14.64 5.91
N ARG A 53 16.65 14.04 7.07
CA ARG A 53 16.87 12.61 7.33
C ARG A 53 15.59 11.81 7.49
N TRP A 54 14.49 12.44 7.86
CA TRP A 54 13.25 11.73 8.20
C TRP A 54 12.16 11.93 7.15
N ILE A 55 11.59 10.82 6.71
CA ILE A 55 10.41 10.72 5.87
C ILE A 55 9.35 10.00 6.67
N LEU A 56 8.16 10.59 6.75
CA LEU A 56 6.99 9.94 7.34
C LEU A 56 5.98 9.67 6.22
N ASP A 57 5.49 8.45 6.16
CA ASP A 57 4.42 8.05 5.26
C ASP A 57 3.22 7.55 6.05
N ALA A 58 2.03 7.87 5.57
CA ALA A 58 0.78 7.31 6.02
C ALA A 58 0.03 6.77 4.80
N ARG A 59 -0.57 5.59 4.92
CA ARG A 59 -1.37 4.97 3.86
C ARG A 59 -2.64 4.41 4.45
N ALA A 60 -3.75 4.57 3.74
CA ALA A 60 -5.01 3.97 4.13
C ALA A 60 -5.81 3.62 2.89
N GLY A 61 -6.61 2.57 2.97
CA GLY A 61 -7.45 2.16 1.86
C GLY A 61 -8.23 0.91 2.19
N GLY A 62 -8.90 0.37 1.20
CA GLY A 62 -9.72 -0.80 1.41
C GLY A 62 -10.18 -1.45 0.12
N ALA A 63 -10.67 -2.67 0.32
CA ALA A 63 -11.33 -3.45 -0.70
C ALA A 63 -12.80 -3.06 -0.79
N PHE A 64 -13.29 -2.87 -2.01
CA PHE A 64 -14.71 -2.62 -2.26
C PHE A 64 -15.45 -3.91 -2.63
N THR A 65 -14.71 -4.89 -3.15
CA THR A 65 -15.22 -6.20 -3.56
C THR A 65 -14.19 -7.29 -3.23
N GLY A 66 -14.65 -8.54 -3.26
CA GLY A 66 -13.84 -9.71 -2.89
C GLY A 66 -13.72 -9.88 -1.38
N SER A 67 -13.50 -11.12 -0.94
CA SER A 67 -13.44 -11.51 0.48
C SER A 67 -12.06 -12.00 0.92
N PHE A 68 -11.12 -12.14 -0.01
CA PHE A 68 -9.79 -12.73 0.22
C PHE A 68 -8.68 -11.69 0.45
N ILE A 69 -9.02 -10.40 0.46
CA ILE A 69 -8.11 -9.29 0.81
C ILE A 69 -8.67 -8.51 2.01
N PRO A 70 -7.83 -7.75 2.74
CA PRO A 70 -8.29 -6.89 3.83
C PRO A 70 -9.38 -5.93 3.35
N ARG A 71 -10.47 -5.84 4.12
CA ARG A 71 -11.59 -4.95 3.84
C ARG A 71 -11.16 -3.49 3.97
N TRP A 72 -10.36 -3.20 4.98
CA TRP A 72 -9.59 -1.97 5.04
C TRP A 72 -8.21 -2.23 5.64
N ARG A 73 -7.29 -1.34 5.31
CA ARG A 73 -5.95 -1.27 5.87
C ARG A 73 -5.57 0.16 6.13
N ALA A 74 -4.82 0.38 7.21
CA ALA A 74 -4.16 1.64 7.49
C ALA A 74 -2.76 1.36 7.98
N GLY A 75 -1.81 2.19 7.59
CA GLY A 75 -0.42 2.02 7.98
C GLY A 75 0.30 3.35 8.04
N ALA A 76 1.37 3.33 8.81
CA ALA A 76 2.32 4.41 8.91
C ALA A 76 3.73 3.85 8.78
N ASP A 77 4.60 4.64 8.19
CA ASP A 77 6.00 4.32 7.97
C ASP A 77 6.85 5.52 8.39
N ALA A 78 7.95 5.25 9.09
CA ALA A 78 8.98 6.22 9.40
C ALA A 78 10.31 5.72 8.83
N THR A 79 10.87 6.48 7.89
CA THR A 79 12.17 6.20 7.28
C THR A 79 13.19 7.22 7.73
N CYS A 80 14.31 6.75 8.29
CA CYS A 80 15.49 7.54 8.64
C CYS A 80 16.63 7.27 7.66
N LEU A 81 17.02 8.28 6.90
CA LEU A 81 18.19 8.30 6.03
C LEU A 81 19.42 8.56 6.90
N HIS A 82 20.19 7.51 7.20
CA HIS A 82 21.43 7.64 7.97
C HIS A 82 22.53 8.26 7.09
N ASN A 83 22.65 7.77 5.85
CA ASN A 83 23.49 8.35 4.79
C ASN A 83 22.99 7.86 3.42
N ASP A 84 23.70 8.20 2.34
CA ASP A 84 23.30 7.85 0.96
C ASP A 84 23.32 6.34 0.67
N ARG A 85 23.88 5.52 1.59
CA ARG A 85 23.99 4.07 1.47
C ARG A 85 23.07 3.31 2.42
N PHE A 86 22.67 3.92 3.53
CA PHE A 86 21.96 3.25 4.62
C PHE A 86 20.75 4.05 5.06
N ASN A 87 19.62 3.36 5.17
CA ASN A 87 18.42 3.86 5.81
C ASN A 87 17.86 2.84 6.79
N PHE A 88 17.11 3.33 7.78
CA PHE A 88 16.32 2.54 8.69
C PHE A 88 14.85 2.82 8.42
N ASN A 89 14.04 1.77 8.42
CA ASN A 89 12.61 1.85 8.12
C ASN A 89 11.84 1.16 9.25
N MET A 90 10.81 1.82 9.77
CA MET A 90 9.88 1.24 10.72
C MET A 90 8.48 1.41 10.18
N ARG A 91 7.81 0.29 9.92
CA ARG A 91 6.45 0.26 9.38
C ARG A 91 5.49 -0.42 10.33
N TYR A 92 4.34 0.20 10.53
CA TYR A 92 3.18 -0.39 11.18
C TYR A 92 2.02 -0.47 10.19
N ASN A 93 1.37 -1.62 10.10
CA ASN A 93 0.15 -1.80 9.32
C ASN A 93 -0.91 -2.46 10.18
N HIS A 94 -2.10 -1.89 10.17
CA HIS A 94 -3.32 -2.48 10.68
C HIS A 94 -4.17 -2.97 9.50
N LEU A 95 -4.60 -4.23 9.56
CA LEU A 95 -5.40 -4.88 8.55
C LEU A 95 -6.68 -5.38 9.21
N ARG A 96 -7.85 -5.12 8.61
CA ARG A 96 -9.11 -5.74 9.04
C ARG A 96 -9.69 -6.56 7.90
N PHE A 97 -9.91 -7.85 8.14
CA PHE A 97 -10.53 -8.73 7.15
C PHE A 97 -12.05 -8.78 7.32
N ALA A 98 -12.76 -9.18 6.26
CA ALA A 98 -14.19 -9.41 6.35
C ALA A 98 -14.44 -10.65 7.23
N GLY A 99 -15.09 -10.47 8.39
CA GLY A 99 -15.37 -11.53 9.35
C GLY A 99 -14.59 -11.44 10.67
N ASP A 100 -13.65 -10.50 10.80
CA ASP A 100 -13.08 -10.16 12.11
C ASP A 100 -14.14 -9.42 12.97
N PRO A 101 -14.37 -9.84 14.23
CA PRO A 101 -15.35 -9.20 15.13
C PRO A 101 -15.16 -7.68 15.27
#